data_AF-A0A2G6EWR3-F1
#
_entry.id   AF-A0A2G6EWR3-F1
#
_cell.length_a   1.000
_cell.length_b   1.000
_cell.length_c   1.000
_cell.angle_alpha   90.00
_cell.angle_beta   90.00
_cell.angle_gamma   90.00
#
_symmetry.space_group_name_H-M   'P 1'
#
loop_
_entity.id
_entity.type
_entity.pdbx_description
1 polymer ?
#
loop_
_entity_poly.entity_id
_entity_poly.type
_entity_poly.pdbx_seq_one_letter_code
_entity_poly.pdbx_strand_id
1 'polypeptide(L)'
;MSKKMNVESFNLDHTKVKAPYLRLADKKIGEKGDVIFKYDLRLCQPNKEHMDMPALHSLEHLLAELSRNHSDHVLDIGPMGCQTGFYVSLINEESYE
;
A
#
# COMPACT_ATOMS: atom_id res chain seq x y z
N MET A 1 -3.08 -22.80 -15.08
CA MET A 1 -3.09 -21.40 -14.60
C MET A 1 -3.66 -21.39 -13.20
N SER A 2 -3.05 -20.68 -12.26
CA SER A 2 -3.56 -20.58 -10.89
C SER A 2 -4.92 -19.85 -10.88
N LYS A 3 -5.78 -20.20 -9.92
CA LYS A 3 -7.08 -19.56 -9.72
C LYS A 3 -6.87 -18.08 -9.35
N LYS A 4 -7.53 -17.16 -10.05
CA LYS A 4 -7.55 -15.73 -9.70
C LYS A 4 -8.28 -15.54 -8.36
N MET A 5 -7.66 -14.80 -7.46
CA MET A 5 -8.18 -14.50 -6.12
C MET A 5 -8.85 -13.13 -6.09
N ASN A 6 -9.83 -12.95 -5.19
CA ASN A 6 -10.58 -11.68 -5.05
C ASN A 6 -9.70 -10.53 -4.53
N VAL A 7 -8.76 -10.83 -3.64
CA VAL A 7 -7.84 -9.83 -3.08
C VAL A 7 -6.66 -9.68 -4.02
N GLU A 8 -6.42 -8.46 -4.52
CA GLU A 8 -5.39 -8.19 -5.53
C GLU A 8 -4.02 -8.75 -5.13
N SER A 9 -3.56 -8.45 -3.91
CA SER A 9 -2.25 -8.90 -3.42
C SER A 9 -2.05 -10.42 -3.43
N PHE A 10 -3.11 -11.23 -3.38
CA PHE A 10 -2.97 -12.69 -3.44
C PHE A 10 -2.61 -13.19 -4.85
N ASN A 11 -2.73 -12.31 -5.86
CA ASN A 11 -2.31 -12.57 -7.22
C ASN A 11 -0.89 -12.04 -7.51
N LEU A 12 -0.25 -11.34 -6.55
CA LEU A 12 1.14 -10.88 -6.65
C LEU A 12 2.11 -12.01 -6.29
N ASP A 13 3.09 -12.26 -7.16
CA ASP A 13 4.19 -13.17 -6.87
C ASP A 13 5.24 -12.50 -5.96
N HIS A 14 5.06 -12.67 -4.65
CA HIS A 14 5.92 -12.09 -3.62
C HIS A 14 7.35 -12.61 -3.65
N THR A 15 7.66 -13.68 -4.40
CA THR A 15 9.04 -14.19 -4.53
C THR A 15 9.85 -13.42 -5.55
N LYS A 16 9.20 -12.66 -6.43
CA LYS A 16 9.83 -11.94 -7.55
C LYS A 16 10.01 -10.44 -7.29
N VAL A 17 9.41 -9.91 -6.23
CA VAL A 17 9.55 -8.51 -5.87
C VAL A 17 10.85 -8.27 -5.11
N LYS A 18 11.37 -7.04 -5.17
CA LYS A 18 12.58 -6.61 -4.46
C LYS A 18 12.26 -5.38 -3.62
N ALA A 19 12.10 -5.56 -2.31
CA ALA A 19 11.89 -4.46 -1.38
C ALA A 19 13.19 -3.64 -1.17
N PRO A 20 13.09 -2.34 -0.80
CA PRO A 20 11.85 -1.56 -0.71
C PRO A 20 11.33 -1.11 -2.09
N TYR A 21 10.02 -0.97 -2.23
CA TYR A 21 9.39 -0.46 -3.45
C TYR A 21 8.06 0.23 -3.18
N LEU A 22 7.62 1.04 -4.15
CA LEU A 22 6.24 1.51 -4.27
C LEU A 22 5.63 0.93 -5.55
N ARG A 23 4.45 0.32 -5.45
CA ARG A 23 3.76 -0.30 -6.59
C ARG A 23 2.30 0.10 -6.58
N LEU A 24 1.75 0.50 -7.74
CA LEU A 24 0.31 0.60 -7.90
C LEU A 24 -0.31 -0.80 -7.81
N ALA A 25 -1.02 -1.06 -6.73
CA ALA A 25 -1.63 -2.34 -6.42
C ALA A 25 -3.03 -2.45 -7.04
N ASP A 26 -3.85 -1.43 -6.93
CA ASP A 26 -5.22 -1.45 -7.44
C ASP A 26 -5.67 -0.05 -7.87
N LYS A 27 -6.61 0.02 -8.82
CA LYS A 27 -7.28 1.24 -9.27
C LYS A 27 -8.78 0.97 -9.29
N LYS A 28 -9.54 1.69 -8.47
CA LYS A 28 -11.00 1.56 -8.41
C LYS A 28 -11.65 2.86 -8.86
N ILE A 29 -12.62 2.74 -9.76
CA ILE A 29 -13.42 3.86 -10.25
C ILE A 29 -14.80 3.72 -9.61
N GLY A 30 -15.23 4.75 -8.88
CA GLY A 30 -16.56 4.87 -8.32
C GLY A 30 -17.60 5.17 -9.41
N GLU A 31 -18.87 4.94 -9.09
CA GLU A 31 -19.98 5.10 -10.06
C GLU A 31 -20.11 6.52 -10.63
N LYS A 32 -19.58 7.53 -9.91
CA LYS A 32 -19.60 8.95 -10.30
C LYS A 32 -18.29 9.44 -10.92
N GLY A 33 -17.32 8.54 -11.14
CA GLY A 33 -16.03 8.86 -11.77
C GLY A 33 -14.88 9.15 -10.81
N ASP A 34 -15.11 9.26 -9.50
CA ASP A 34 -14.02 9.34 -8.51
C ASP A 34 -13.12 8.11 -8.58
N VAL A 35 -11.82 8.30 -8.44
CA VAL A 35 -10.84 7.21 -8.57
C VAL A 35 -10.06 7.07 -7.27
N ILE A 36 -9.99 5.84 -6.76
CA ILE A 36 -9.11 5.47 -5.66
C ILE A 36 -7.93 4.68 -6.22
N PHE A 37 -6.73 5.20 -6.00
CA PHE A 37 -5.47 4.53 -6.30
C PHE A 37 -4.94 3.91 -5.02
N LYS A 38 -4.69 2.60 -5.04
CA LYS A 38 -4.13 1.87 -3.92
C LYS A 38 -2.70 1.46 -4.23
N TYR A 39 -1.77 1.91 -3.40
CA TYR A 39 -0.35 1.61 -3.51
C TYR A 39 0.10 0.61 -2.44
N ASP A 40 0.97 -0.30 -2.84
CA ASP A 40 1.76 -1.17 -1.97
C ASP A 40 3.09 -0.47 -1.71
N LEU A 41 3.22 0.15 -0.53
CA LEU A 41 4.47 0.68 -0.01
C LEU A 41 5.18 -0.43 0.76
N ARG A 42 6.09 -1.12 0.09
CA ARG A 42 6.81 -2.27 0.65
C ARG A 42 8.13 -1.82 1.25
N LEU A 43 8.32 -2.08 2.54
CA LEU A 43 9.54 -1.72 3.26
C LEU A 43 10.45 -2.93 3.48
N CYS A 44 9.89 -4.08 3.84
CA CYS A 44 10.65 -5.31 4.11
C CYS A 44 10.43 -6.35 3.00
N GLN A 45 11.46 -7.14 2.72
CA GLN A 45 11.38 -8.21 1.74
C GLN A 45 10.43 -9.32 2.23
N PRO A 46 9.36 -9.66 1.47
CA PRO A 46 8.41 -10.69 1.88
C PRO A 46 9.07 -12.02 2.24
N ASN A 47 8.68 -12.58 3.39
CA ASN A 47 9.19 -13.85 3.94
C ASN A 47 10.70 -13.87 4.23
N LYS A 48 11.35 -12.70 4.33
CA LYS A 48 12.77 -12.57 4.69
C LYS A 48 12.96 -11.67 5.90
N GLU A 49 12.22 -10.56 5.95
CA GLU A 49 12.27 -9.58 7.03
C GLU A 49 10.87 -9.05 7.33
N HIS A 50 10.68 -8.44 8.50
CA HIS A 50 9.45 -7.75 8.88
C HIS A 50 9.77 -6.62 9.87
N MET A 51 8.81 -5.72 10.06
CA MET A 51 8.86 -4.70 11.12
C MET A 51 8.32 -5.25 12.43
N ASP A 52 8.92 -4.85 13.55
CA ASP A 52 8.36 -5.09 14.87
C ASP A 52 7.10 -4.25 15.10
N MET A 53 6.10 -4.82 15.79
CA MET A 53 4.80 -4.16 15.98
C MET A 53 4.89 -2.76 16.59
N PRO A 54 5.71 -2.48 17.62
CA PRO A 54 5.85 -1.13 18.14
C PRO A 54 6.35 -0.14 17.08
N ALA A 55 7.35 -0.53 16.28
CA ALA A 55 7.90 0.31 15.22
C ALA A 55 6.90 0.51 14.07
N LEU A 56 6.21 -0.56 13.65
CA LEU A 56 5.17 -0.53 12.62
C LEU A 56 4.04 0.44 13.01
N HIS A 57 3.55 0.33 14.25
CA HIS A 57 2.49 1.18 14.77
C HIS A 57 2.95 2.64 14.94
N SER A 58 4.16 2.88 15.46
CA SER A 58 4.68 4.26 15.50
C SER A 58 4.85 4.87 14.12
N LEU A 59 5.28 4.09 13.13
CA LEU A 59 5.42 4.55 11.76
C LEU A 59 4.05 4.79 11.09
N GLU A 60 3.02 4.00 11.42
CA GLU A 60 1.64 4.28 11.01
C GLU A 60 1.19 5.68 11.46
N HIS A 61 1.39 6.05 12.73
CA HIS A 61 1.03 7.38 13.24
C HIS A 61 1.77 8.49 12.50
N LEU A 62 3.08 8.33 12.33
CA LEU A 62 3.91 9.32 11.62
C LEU A 62 3.50 9.47 10.16
N LEU A 63 3.28 8.36 9.44
CA LEU A 63 2.85 8.40 8.05
C LEU A 63 1.46 9.01 7.92
N ALA A 64 0.51 8.63 8.78
CA ALA A 64 -0.85 9.14 8.74
C ALA A 64 -0.90 10.67 8.96
N GLU A 65 -0.20 11.18 9.97
CA GLU A 65 -0.20 12.61 10.27
C GLU A 65 0.62 13.40 9.24
N LEU A 66 1.87 12.99 8.99
CA LEU A 66 2.81 13.81 8.23
C LEU A 66 2.56 13.79 6.72
N SER A 67 2.04 12.69 6.16
CA SER A 67 1.73 12.63 4.71
C SER A 67 0.68 13.68 4.31
N ARG A 68 -0.25 14.00 5.20
CA ARG A 68 -1.32 14.99 4.98
C ARG A 68 -0.82 16.43 4.97
N ASN A 69 0.40 16.68 5.43
CA ASN A 69 1.06 17.97 5.21
C ASN A 69 1.55 18.14 3.76
N HIS A 70 1.55 17.06 2.96
CA HIS A 70 2.10 17.04 1.60
C HIS A 70 1.05 16.74 0.52
N SER A 71 -0.10 16.15 0.87
CA SER A 71 -1.23 15.99 -0.06
C SER A 71 -2.55 15.90 0.71
N ASP A 72 -3.54 16.66 0.24
CA ASP A 72 -4.94 16.59 0.73
C ASP A 72 -5.70 15.37 0.17
N HIS A 73 -5.10 14.62 -0.75
CA HIS A 73 -5.72 13.46 -1.41
C HIS A 73 -5.47 12.13 -0.68
N VAL A 74 -4.74 12.15 0.44
CA VAL A 74 -4.50 10.94 1.24
C VAL A 74 -5.80 10.47 1.88
N LEU A 75 -6.37 9.39 1.33
CA LEU A 75 -7.57 8.76 1.85
C LEU A 75 -7.23 7.92 3.10
N ASP A 76 -6.22 7.05 3.01
CA ASP A 76 -5.85 6.13 4.10
C ASP A 76 -4.39 5.67 3.97
N ILE A 77 -3.76 5.40 5.13
CA ILE A 77 -2.47 4.69 5.21
C ILE A 77 -2.59 3.66 6.32
N GLY A 78 -2.64 2.38 5.94
CA GLY A 78 -2.83 1.27 6.88
C GLY A 78 -1.70 0.24 6.82
N PRO A 79 -1.18 -0.25 7.96
CA PRO A 79 -0.16 -1.28 7.99
C PRO A 79 -0.71 -2.61 7.44
N MET A 80 0.13 -3.34 6.71
CA MET A 80 -0.22 -4.69 6.28
C MET A 80 -0.10 -5.67 7.44
N GLY A 81 -1.05 -6.61 7.56
CA GLY A 81 -1.00 -7.65 8.59
C GLY A 81 0.21 -8.59 8.49
N CYS A 82 0.89 -8.65 7.34
CA CYS A 82 2.16 -9.38 7.19
C CYS A 82 3.39 -8.57 7.64
N GLN A 83 3.21 -7.36 8.20
CA GLN A 83 4.24 -6.53 8.81
C GLN A 83 5.41 -6.13 7.89
N THR A 84 5.22 -6.17 6.56
CA THR A 84 6.29 -5.87 5.58
C THR A 84 6.11 -4.54 4.86
N GLY A 85 5.02 -3.82 5.11
CA GLY A 85 4.72 -2.57 4.42
C GLY A 85 3.37 -1.98 4.82
N PHE A 86 2.93 -1.00 4.04
CA PHE A 86 1.69 -0.26 4.21
C PHE A 86 0.90 -0.24 2.90
N TYR A 87 -0.42 -0.19 3.01
CA TYR A 87 -1.25 0.25 1.89
C TYR A 87 -1.49 1.75 2.01
N VAL A 88 -1.23 2.48 0.94
CA VAL A 88 -1.53 3.91 0.81
C VAL A 88 -2.66 4.06 -0.20
N SER A 89 -3.74 4.72 0.17
CA SER A 89 -4.86 5.00 -0.73
C SER A 89 -4.94 6.50 -0.99
N LEU A 90 -4.94 6.90 -2.26
CA LEU A 90 -5.14 8.28 -2.69
C LEU A 90 -6.44 8.41 -3.47
N ILE A 91 -7.18 9.51 -3.27
CA ILE A 91 -8.41 9.79 -4.01
C ILE A 91 -8.17 10.90 -5.05
N ASN A 92 -8.55 10.63 -6.30
CA ASN A 92 -8.47 11.56 -7.42
C ASN A 92 -7.07 12.15 -7.69
N GLU A 93 -6.01 11.51 -7.18
CA GLU A 93 -4.63 11.86 -7.46
C GLU A 93 -3.98 10.71 -8.24
N GLU A 94 -3.92 10.89 -9.56
CA GLU A 94 -3.18 10.00 -10.44
C GLU A 94 -1.73 10.45 -10.45
N SER A 95 -0.89 9.83 -9.62
CA SER A 95 0.56 10.03 -9.73
C SER A 95 1.34 8.90 -9.09
N TYR A 96 2.01 8.13 -9.95
CA TYR A 96 3.42 7.82 -9.76
C TYR A 96 4.07 7.80 -11.15
N GLU A 97 4.51 8.96 -11.63
CA GLU A 97 5.65 9.05 -12.56
C GLU A 97 6.95 9.19 -11.76
#